data_AF-A0A8E2EU06-F1
#
_entry.id   AF-A0A8E2EU06-F1
#
_cell.length_a   1.000
_cell.length_b   1.000
_cell.length_c   1.000
_cell.angle_alpha   90.00
_cell.angle_beta   90.00
_cell.angle_gamma   90.00
#
_symmetry.space_group_name_H-M   'P 1'
#
loop_
_entity.id
_entity.type
_entity.pdbx_description
1 polymer ?
#
loop_
_entity_poly.entity_id
_entity_poly.type
_entity_poly.pdbx_seq_one_letter_code
_entity_poly.pdbx_strand_id
1 'polypeptide(L)'
;MKRANFTECGLRYLSNPELSWIHGYNGTTRGIEQNFSRQITYQGCLDLCGAGIDYYPWATSSSTITTWLLPIVGMLLQAPFESNAFWRTMLAICRWVGSPMASLSYILWNIKVSGKCALMVDMAVPYEDAVPDRGSDFASIRDSFYILMTMNQFTMNPQASVRKESEGLLRIALFSKDLRLHNTTSSLKATRQKLAQELREGRKRGVVPVFISTMWFLFALAISIQSAFGLLGSNATAHDLALGFLLAWLPVLILGSIVDRNPVAAEDTRRRLNFLVDHVRRSLKDETIRLEYIQSFQDQPEARRMEEWVEKVYNKCDFMENFFVDFAGQGRIPYHYGAAHPILSDIEDCYIAERGRNWLDYEEEARTKLVLGKVDGLIWFDFRELWQILSSIIIVTWTVAGAFILSYFTPTVGLGCRSGGYLIFFCISLALLFLELLVWWASSPVYKHKLQRVEHKMKASFLTIHEYNSKEWTRRFFFIPVEFINTTWLIYIVLAQTFGSYRTCECVTSRWAGGGGYLDFTQSDVTNSPWVKYYWTSGTVLGSTTMGIGMIYIVAEWCLQSHLSTESYAAARRG
;
A
#
# COMPACT_ATOMS: atom_id res chain seq x y z
N MET A 1 -9.84 34.55 25.73
CA MET A 1 -9.30 33.62 26.73
C MET A 1 -7.86 34.01 27.04
N LYS A 2 -7.45 34.06 28.31
CA LYS A 2 -6.03 34.29 28.66
C LYS A 2 -5.21 33.09 28.18
N ARG A 3 -4.04 33.35 27.58
CA ARG A 3 -3.06 32.32 27.20
C ARG A 3 -2.56 31.63 28.47
N ALA A 4 -2.46 30.31 28.46
CA ALA A 4 -1.84 29.57 29.55
C ALA A 4 -0.31 29.70 29.45
N ASN A 5 0.37 29.81 30.58
CA ASN A 5 1.83 29.80 30.68
C ASN A 5 2.21 28.80 31.77
N PHE A 6 2.59 27.58 31.38
CA PHE A 6 2.87 26.53 32.36
C PHE A 6 4.14 26.80 33.16
N THR A 7 5.10 27.52 32.60
CA THR A 7 6.36 27.87 33.28
C THR A 7 6.10 28.83 34.43
N GLU A 8 5.35 29.91 34.18
CA GLU A 8 4.99 30.89 35.22
C GLU A 8 4.03 30.28 36.26
N CYS A 9 3.06 29.49 35.80
CA CYS A 9 2.14 28.77 36.66
C CYS A 9 2.87 27.79 37.61
N GLY A 10 3.84 27.04 37.08
CA GLY A 10 4.66 26.11 37.84
C GLY A 10 5.49 26.80 38.90
N LEU A 11 6.13 27.93 38.57
CA LEU A 11 6.86 28.75 39.55
C LEU A 11 5.96 29.24 40.68
N ARG A 12 4.74 29.67 40.36
CA ARG A 12 3.75 30.11 41.36
C ARG A 12 3.31 28.97 42.28
N TYR A 13 3.11 27.78 41.73
CA TYR A 13 2.72 26.61 42.51
C TYR A 13 3.85 26.11 43.42
N LEU A 14 5.07 25.99 42.89
CA LEU A 14 6.24 25.50 43.62
C LEU A 14 6.71 26.47 44.72
N SER A 15 6.46 27.77 44.57
CA SER A 15 6.85 28.79 45.55
C SER A 15 5.86 28.97 46.71
N ASN A 16 4.61 28.52 46.56
CA ASN A 16 3.58 28.72 47.58
C ASN A 16 3.05 27.39 48.18
N PRO A 17 3.42 27.08 49.43
CA PRO A 17 2.96 25.87 50.12
C PRO A 17 1.44 25.77 50.27
N GLU A 18 0.71 26.88 50.39
CA GLU A 18 -0.76 26.87 50.54
C GLU A 18 -1.44 26.30 49.29
N LEU A 19 -0.93 26.63 48.11
CA LEU A 19 -1.44 26.10 46.85
C LEU A 19 -1.22 24.58 46.75
N SER A 20 -0.11 24.10 47.30
CA SER A 20 0.20 22.67 47.36
C SER A 20 -0.80 21.92 48.26
N TRP A 21 -1.24 22.51 49.36
CA TRP A 21 -2.26 21.92 50.24
C TRP A 21 -3.66 21.88 49.61
N ILE A 22 -4.02 22.91 48.84
CA ILE A 22 -5.36 23.03 48.23
C ILE A 22 -5.48 22.17 46.96
N HIS A 23 -4.47 22.25 46.09
CA HIS A 23 -4.53 21.69 44.74
C HIS A 23 -3.60 20.49 44.52
N GLY A 24 -2.86 20.07 45.55
CA GLY A 24 -1.94 18.93 45.50
C GLY A 24 -2.60 17.63 45.11
N TYR A 25 -1.93 16.89 44.24
CA TYR A 25 -2.38 15.57 43.83
C TYR A 25 -2.02 14.51 44.89
N ASN A 26 -3.03 13.78 45.37
CA ASN A 26 -2.87 12.72 46.36
C ASN A 26 -3.16 11.31 45.80
N GLY A 27 -3.26 11.19 44.47
CA GLY A 27 -3.49 9.90 43.81
C GLY A 27 -2.20 9.13 43.57
N THR A 28 -2.34 7.95 42.95
CA THR A 28 -1.19 7.11 42.59
C THR A 28 -0.45 7.66 41.37
N THR A 29 0.86 7.87 41.51
CA THR A 29 1.74 8.26 40.40
C THR A 29 2.48 7.04 39.84
N ARG A 30 2.67 7.00 38.51
CA ARG A 30 3.38 5.91 37.82
C ARG A 30 4.73 6.41 37.32
N GLY A 31 5.80 5.72 37.69
CA GLY A 31 7.16 6.00 37.20
C GLY A 31 7.84 7.21 37.84
N ILE A 32 7.16 7.92 38.74
CA ILE A 32 7.67 9.05 39.54
C ILE A 32 7.17 8.94 40.98
N GLU A 33 7.96 9.43 41.94
CA GLU A 33 7.58 9.47 43.35
C GLU A 33 6.43 10.46 43.58
N GLN A 34 5.49 10.10 44.45
CA GLN A 34 4.36 10.95 44.80
C GLN A 34 4.85 12.14 45.64
N ASN A 35 4.53 13.35 45.21
CA ASN A 35 4.89 14.56 45.92
C ASN A 35 3.88 15.69 45.66
N PHE A 36 3.02 15.95 46.65
CA PHE A 36 1.96 16.96 46.59
C PHE A 36 2.48 18.39 46.45
N SER A 37 3.76 18.66 46.74
CA SER A 37 4.36 19.99 46.54
C SER A 37 4.81 20.25 45.10
N ARG A 38 4.89 19.20 44.27
CA ARG A 38 5.32 19.29 42.86
C ARG A 38 4.22 18.91 41.89
N GLN A 39 3.25 18.12 42.36
CA GLN A 39 2.20 17.52 41.55
C GLN A 39 0.86 18.18 41.83
N ILE A 40 0.32 18.84 40.80
CA ILE A 40 -0.98 19.51 40.88
C ILE A 40 -2.08 18.64 40.25
N THR A 41 -3.27 18.68 40.84
CA THR A 41 -4.49 18.09 40.25
C THR A 41 -4.92 18.82 38.98
N TYR A 42 -5.70 18.13 38.12
CA TYR A 42 -6.31 18.76 36.94
C TYR A 42 -7.12 20.04 37.27
N GLN A 43 -7.94 20.00 38.32
CA GLN A 43 -8.75 21.16 38.71
C GLN A 43 -7.86 22.33 39.14
N GLY A 44 -6.82 22.05 39.94
CA GLY A 44 -5.83 23.07 40.30
C GLY A 44 -5.08 23.64 39.10
N CYS A 45 -4.78 22.82 38.08
CA CYS A 45 -4.18 23.29 36.84
C CYS A 45 -5.09 24.29 36.13
N LEU A 46 -6.40 24.01 36.04
CA LEU A 46 -7.35 24.95 35.44
C LEU A 46 -7.45 26.25 36.23
N ASP A 47 -7.47 26.16 37.56
CA ASP A 47 -7.64 27.33 38.43
C ASP A 47 -6.38 28.22 38.43
N LEU A 48 -5.19 27.64 38.38
CA LEU A 48 -3.91 28.37 38.42
C LEU A 48 -3.38 28.75 37.03
N CYS A 49 -3.40 27.82 36.07
CA CYS A 49 -2.79 28.01 34.74
C CYS A 49 -3.81 28.46 33.68
N GLY A 50 -5.11 28.24 33.93
CA GLY A 50 -6.20 28.57 33.02
C GLY A 50 -6.49 27.49 31.97
N ALA A 51 -7.62 27.65 31.26
CA ALA A 51 -8.05 26.74 30.20
C ALA A 51 -7.40 27.01 28.82
N GLY A 52 -6.42 27.92 28.75
CA GLY A 52 -5.76 28.29 27.50
C GLY A 52 -4.75 27.27 27.00
N ILE A 53 -4.21 27.52 25.80
CA ILE A 53 -3.12 26.74 25.19
C ILE A 53 -1.79 27.45 25.44
N ASP A 54 -0.76 26.69 25.84
CA ASP A 54 0.62 27.17 25.94
C ASP A 54 1.44 26.76 24.70
N TYR A 55 1.28 27.51 23.61
CA TYR A 55 1.97 27.25 22.34
C TYR A 55 3.49 27.23 22.47
N TYR A 56 4.13 26.36 21.70
CA TYR A 56 5.58 26.30 21.64
C TYR A 56 6.20 27.60 21.08
N PRO A 57 7.43 27.95 21.52
CA PRO A 57 8.20 29.00 20.87
C PRO A 57 8.45 28.67 19.39
N TRP A 58 8.55 29.70 18.55
CA TRP A 58 8.80 29.54 17.11
C TRP A 58 10.05 28.70 16.81
N ALA A 59 11.10 28.80 17.63
CA ALA A 59 12.32 27.99 17.47
C ALA A 59 12.01 26.48 17.52
N THR A 60 11.16 26.05 18.44
CA THR A 60 10.75 24.64 18.56
C THR A 60 9.84 24.22 17.40
N SER A 61 8.84 25.04 17.05
CA SER A 61 7.94 24.73 15.93
C SER A 61 8.68 24.67 14.59
N SER A 62 9.59 25.61 14.33
CA SER A 62 10.39 25.63 13.10
C SER A 62 11.37 24.46 13.01
N SER A 63 11.92 24.00 14.13
CA SER A 63 12.71 22.77 14.20
C SER A 63 11.89 21.56 13.77
N THR A 64 10.68 21.38 14.30
CA THR A 64 9.80 20.26 13.91
C THR A 64 9.33 20.39 12.46
N ILE A 65 9.04 21.61 11.98
CA ILE A 65 8.67 21.86 10.57
C ILE A 65 9.79 21.40 9.62
N THR A 66 11.03 21.81 9.90
CA THR A 66 12.18 21.52 9.04
C THR A 66 12.59 20.04 9.11
N THR A 67 12.42 19.40 10.26
CA THR A 67 12.81 18.01 10.49
C THR A 67 11.79 17.00 9.95
N TRP A 68 10.48 17.29 10.05
CA TRP A 68 9.44 16.32 9.71
C TRP A 68 8.49 16.79 8.62
N LEU A 69 7.95 18.00 8.71
CA LEU A 69 6.94 18.47 7.77
C LEU A 69 7.50 18.65 6.35
N LEU A 70 8.65 19.33 6.22
CA LEU A 70 9.25 19.55 4.90
C LEU A 70 9.67 18.23 4.22
N PRO A 71 10.35 17.28 4.89
CA PRO A 71 10.65 15.97 4.28
C PRO A 71 9.40 15.20 3.86
N ILE A 72 8.35 15.21 4.68
CA ILE A 72 7.10 14.50 4.39
C ILE A 72 6.37 15.10 3.20
N VAL A 73 6.27 16.43 3.15
CA VAL A 73 5.73 17.12 1.97
C VAL A 73 6.58 16.80 0.74
N GLY A 74 7.91 16.80 0.87
CA GLY A 74 8.83 16.39 -0.19
C GLY A 74 8.58 14.97 -0.69
N MET A 75 8.37 14.00 0.20
CA MET A 75 8.03 12.61 -0.18
C MET A 75 6.65 12.51 -0.83
N LEU A 76 5.64 13.20 -0.30
CA LEU A 76 4.29 13.23 -0.89
C LEU A 76 4.32 13.82 -2.29
N LEU A 77 5.10 14.88 -2.53
CA LEU A 77 5.23 15.51 -3.86
C LEU A 77 5.88 14.59 -4.90
N GLN A 78 6.60 13.56 -4.46
CA GLN A 78 7.19 12.56 -5.33
C GLN A 78 6.28 11.36 -5.57
N ALA A 79 5.13 11.32 -4.89
CA ALA A 79 4.15 10.31 -5.14
C ALA A 79 3.66 10.41 -6.60
N PRO A 80 3.32 9.29 -7.23
CA PRO A 80 3.08 9.18 -8.68
C PRO A 80 1.74 9.81 -9.12
N PHE A 81 1.57 11.12 -9.04
CA PHE A 81 0.31 11.80 -9.34
C PHE A 81 -0.09 11.80 -10.83
N GLU A 82 -1.41 11.85 -11.07
CA GLU A 82 -1.98 11.95 -12.42
C GLU A 82 -2.11 13.42 -12.82
N SER A 83 -1.55 13.79 -13.98
CA SER A 83 -1.68 15.15 -14.53
C SER A 83 -3.14 15.45 -14.88
N ASN A 84 -3.58 16.69 -14.61
CA ASN A 84 -4.93 17.19 -14.92
C ASN A 84 -6.08 16.43 -14.21
N ALA A 85 -5.80 15.69 -13.14
CA ALA A 85 -6.79 14.91 -12.38
C ALA A 85 -6.71 15.23 -10.87
N PHE A 86 -7.00 16.49 -10.52
CA PHE A 86 -6.88 16.99 -9.13
C PHE A 86 -7.64 16.14 -8.11
N TRP A 87 -8.93 15.85 -8.37
CA TRP A 87 -9.75 15.08 -7.44
C TRP A 87 -9.32 13.61 -7.32
N ARG A 88 -8.86 12.98 -8.41
CA ARG A 88 -8.32 11.62 -8.36
C ARG A 88 -7.04 11.57 -7.51
N THR A 89 -6.20 12.58 -7.65
CA THR A 89 -4.99 12.76 -6.84
C THR A 89 -5.32 12.98 -5.36
N MET A 90 -6.27 13.87 -5.06
CA MET A 90 -6.70 14.12 -3.67
C MET A 90 -7.27 12.85 -3.02
N LEU A 91 -8.10 12.09 -3.74
CA LEU A 91 -8.66 10.84 -3.24
C LEU A 91 -7.57 9.78 -3.01
N ALA A 92 -6.56 9.70 -3.89
CA ALA A 92 -5.43 8.80 -3.69
C ALA A 92 -4.62 9.16 -2.44
N ILE A 93 -4.31 10.45 -2.23
CA ILE A 93 -3.61 10.92 -1.02
C ILE A 93 -4.44 10.60 0.23
N CYS A 94 -5.75 10.90 0.18
CA CYS A 94 -6.67 10.63 1.27
C CYS A 94 -6.74 9.14 1.61
N ARG A 95 -6.68 8.25 0.61
CA ARG A 95 -6.63 6.81 0.84
C ARG A 95 -5.29 6.36 1.41
N TRP A 96 -4.16 6.82 0.84
CA TRP A 96 -2.83 6.48 1.35
C TRP A 96 -2.63 6.91 2.80
N VAL A 97 -3.14 8.09 3.16
CA VAL A 97 -2.97 8.65 4.50
C VAL A 97 -4.07 8.19 5.47
N GLY A 98 -5.30 8.07 5.00
CA GLY A 98 -6.47 7.70 5.80
C GLY A 98 -6.65 6.20 6.00
N SER A 99 -6.17 5.37 5.08
CA SER A 99 -6.18 3.90 5.18
C SER A 99 -4.82 3.31 4.77
N PRO A 100 -3.73 3.65 5.50
CA PRO A 100 -2.38 3.26 5.11
C PRO A 100 -2.18 1.74 5.09
N MET A 101 -2.82 1.00 6.01
CA MET A 101 -2.72 -0.46 6.06
C MET A 101 -3.35 -1.13 4.83
N ALA A 102 -4.52 -0.64 4.39
CA ALA A 102 -5.19 -1.13 3.20
C ALA A 102 -4.38 -0.78 1.95
N SER A 103 -3.99 0.49 1.80
CA SER A 103 -3.15 0.96 0.69
C SER A 103 -1.86 0.16 0.55
N LEU A 104 -1.13 -0.02 1.65
CA LEU A 104 0.12 -0.77 1.67
C LEU A 104 -0.10 -2.26 1.38
N SER A 105 -1.22 -2.86 1.82
CA SER A 105 -1.53 -4.27 1.49
C SER A 105 -1.67 -4.49 -0.01
N TYR A 106 -2.34 -3.59 -0.74
CA TYR A 106 -2.49 -3.66 -2.19
C TYR A 106 -1.17 -3.41 -2.91
N ILE A 107 -0.34 -2.48 -2.41
CA ILE A 107 1.00 -2.23 -2.97
C ILE A 107 1.88 -3.48 -2.82
N LEU A 108 1.94 -4.07 -1.62
CA LEU A 108 2.74 -5.28 -1.36
C LEU A 108 2.25 -6.48 -2.16
N TRP A 109 0.93 -6.62 -2.33
CA TRP A 109 0.34 -7.60 -3.25
C TRP A 109 0.87 -7.38 -4.67
N ASN A 110 0.74 -6.18 -5.23
CA ASN A 110 1.19 -5.91 -6.60
C ASN A 110 2.70 -6.15 -6.79
N ILE A 111 3.53 -5.83 -5.78
CA ILE A 111 4.96 -6.12 -5.78
C ILE A 111 5.19 -7.64 -5.84
N LYS A 112 4.50 -8.43 -5.02
CA LYS A 112 4.59 -9.90 -5.04
C LYS A 112 4.20 -10.48 -6.41
N VAL A 113 3.11 -9.99 -7.01
CA VAL A 113 2.66 -10.41 -8.34
C VAL A 113 3.71 -10.09 -9.41
N SER A 114 4.31 -8.90 -9.32
CA SER A 114 5.43 -8.50 -10.20
C SER A 114 6.65 -9.40 -10.01
N GLY A 115 6.97 -9.75 -8.76
CA GLY A 115 8.04 -10.69 -8.41
C GLY A 115 7.80 -12.09 -8.97
N LYS A 116 6.56 -12.59 -8.89
CA LYS A 116 6.17 -13.86 -9.52
C LYS A 116 6.34 -13.85 -11.04
N CYS A 117 5.92 -12.78 -11.73
CA CYS A 117 6.19 -12.63 -13.17
C CYS A 117 7.68 -12.73 -13.47
N ALA A 118 8.49 -12.00 -12.71
CA ALA A 118 9.93 -11.92 -12.89
C ALA A 118 10.62 -13.27 -12.64
N LEU A 119 10.19 -14.00 -11.61
CA LEU A 119 10.66 -15.35 -11.28
C LEU A 119 10.28 -16.37 -12.35
N MET A 120 9.03 -16.38 -12.83
CA MET A 120 8.60 -17.31 -13.89
C MET A 120 9.39 -17.11 -15.18
N VAL A 121 9.69 -15.86 -15.54
CA VAL A 121 10.56 -15.56 -16.68
C VAL A 121 11.99 -16.04 -16.42
N ASP A 122 12.56 -15.81 -15.24
CA ASP A 122 13.91 -16.29 -14.90
C ASP A 122 14.02 -17.82 -14.96
N MET A 123 12.99 -18.53 -14.50
CA MET A 123 12.91 -19.98 -14.57
C MET A 123 12.71 -20.53 -15.98
N ALA A 124 12.45 -19.69 -16.99
CA ALA A 124 12.24 -20.14 -18.36
C ALA A 124 13.54 -20.66 -19.02
N VAL A 125 14.71 -20.34 -18.45
CA VAL A 125 16.03 -20.72 -18.97
C VAL A 125 16.88 -21.46 -17.92
N PRO A 126 17.87 -22.27 -18.33
CA PRO A 126 18.84 -22.87 -17.41
C PRO A 126 19.75 -21.84 -16.73
N TYR A 127 20.41 -22.22 -15.63
CA TYR A 127 21.36 -21.32 -14.93
C TYR A 127 22.62 -21.03 -15.75
N GLU A 128 23.11 -22.02 -16.50
CA GLU A 128 24.44 -21.98 -17.12
C GLU A 128 24.41 -21.39 -18.54
N ASP A 129 23.23 -21.25 -19.14
CA ASP A 129 23.08 -20.77 -20.51
C ASP A 129 23.13 -19.25 -20.60
N ALA A 130 23.68 -18.76 -21.71
CA ALA A 130 23.60 -17.34 -22.05
C ALA A 130 22.15 -16.96 -22.33
N VAL A 131 21.69 -15.83 -21.77
CA VAL A 131 20.35 -15.27 -22.05
C VAL A 131 20.14 -15.22 -23.58
N PRO A 132 19.08 -15.88 -24.10
CA PRO A 132 18.82 -15.94 -25.53
C PRO A 132 18.64 -14.56 -26.16
N ASP A 133 18.92 -14.47 -27.47
CA ASP A 133 18.88 -13.21 -28.22
C ASP A 133 17.46 -12.59 -28.29
N ARG A 134 17.35 -11.32 -28.68
CA ARG A 134 16.09 -10.55 -28.74
C ARG A 134 15.01 -11.19 -29.63
N GLY A 135 15.39 -12.03 -30.59
CA GLY A 135 14.46 -12.79 -31.44
C GLY A 135 13.91 -14.08 -30.82
N SER A 136 14.51 -14.55 -29.71
CA SER A 136 14.19 -15.81 -29.05
C SER A 136 12.78 -15.86 -28.47
N ASP A 137 12.35 -17.06 -28.11
CA ASP A 137 11.06 -17.25 -27.45
C ASP A 137 11.10 -16.84 -25.98
N PHE A 138 12.27 -16.89 -25.34
CA PHE A 138 12.51 -16.25 -24.04
C PHE A 138 12.19 -14.75 -24.09
N ALA A 139 12.69 -14.03 -25.09
CA ALA A 139 12.40 -12.61 -25.28
C ALA A 139 10.89 -12.34 -25.45
N SER A 140 10.21 -13.19 -26.25
CA SER A 140 8.76 -13.11 -26.41
C SER A 140 8.02 -13.31 -25.08
N ILE A 141 8.42 -14.30 -24.28
CA ILE A 141 7.78 -14.60 -22.99
C ILE A 141 8.05 -13.48 -21.99
N ARG A 142 9.28 -12.96 -21.93
CA ARG A 142 9.64 -11.80 -21.11
C ARG A 142 8.76 -10.58 -21.42
N ASP A 143 8.47 -10.33 -22.69
CA ASP A 143 7.57 -9.26 -23.12
C ASP A 143 6.13 -9.51 -22.66
N SER A 144 5.64 -10.73 -22.79
CA SER A 144 4.30 -11.13 -22.33
C SER A 144 4.11 -10.93 -20.83
N PHE A 145 5.05 -11.39 -20.01
CA PHE A 145 4.97 -11.22 -18.54
C PHE A 145 5.13 -9.75 -18.11
N TYR A 146 5.92 -8.95 -18.83
CA TYR A 146 5.99 -7.51 -18.58
C TYR A 146 4.68 -6.78 -18.91
N ILE A 147 4.03 -7.15 -20.02
CA ILE A 147 2.70 -6.62 -20.37
C ILE A 147 1.67 -7.07 -19.33
N LEU A 148 1.69 -8.34 -18.90
CA LEU A 148 0.80 -8.86 -17.87
C LEU A 148 0.95 -8.11 -16.53
N MET A 149 2.18 -7.86 -16.11
CA MET A 149 2.50 -7.04 -14.95
C MET A 149 1.92 -5.62 -15.08
N THR A 150 1.95 -5.03 -16.27
CA THR A 150 1.37 -3.70 -16.54
C THR A 150 -0.16 -3.74 -16.55
N MET A 151 -0.77 -4.77 -17.15
CA MET A 151 -2.22 -5.00 -17.14
C MET A 151 -2.77 -5.14 -15.71
N ASN A 152 -1.97 -5.70 -14.78
CA ASN A 152 -2.36 -5.86 -13.39
C ASN A 152 -2.71 -4.54 -12.69
N GLN A 153 -2.28 -3.40 -13.21
CA GLN A 153 -2.47 -2.10 -12.57
C GLN A 153 -3.75 -1.37 -13.00
N PHE A 154 -4.54 -1.98 -13.88
CA PHE A 154 -5.77 -1.39 -14.39
C PHE A 154 -6.99 -2.19 -13.92
N THR A 155 -8.08 -1.47 -13.65
CA THR A 155 -9.39 -2.09 -13.46
C THR A 155 -9.90 -2.61 -14.80
N MET A 156 -10.65 -3.71 -14.73
CA MET A 156 -11.29 -4.31 -15.88
C MET A 156 -12.74 -3.86 -15.98
N ASN A 157 -13.28 -3.85 -17.20
CA ASN A 157 -14.70 -3.61 -17.44
C ASN A 157 -15.52 -4.63 -16.62
N PRO A 158 -16.47 -4.19 -15.78
CA PRO A 158 -17.27 -5.08 -14.96
C PRO A 158 -17.94 -6.21 -15.75
N GLN A 159 -18.40 -5.93 -16.98
CA GLN A 159 -19.06 -6.93 -17.83
C GLN A 159 -18.09 -8.02 -18.32
N ALA A 160 -16.83 -7.65 -18.56
CA ALA A 160 -15.79 -8.58 -18.99
C ALA A 160 -15.22 -9.36 -17.78
N SER A 161 -14.93 -8.69 -16.67
CA SER A 161 -14.19 -9.27 -15.53
C SER A 161 -14.85 -10.47 -14.84
N VAL A 162 -16.18 -10.59 -14.89
CA VAL A 162 -16.94 -11.68 -14.24
C VAL A 162 -16.89 -12.98 -15.07
N ARG A 163 -16.53 -12.89 -16.36
CA ARG A 163 -16.59 -14.00 -17.31
C ARG A 163 -15.23 -14.68 -17.46
N LYS A 164 -15.24 -16.01 -17.46
CA LYS A 164 -14.05 -16.85 -17.61
C LYS A 164 -13.40 -16.68 -18.99
N GLU A 165 -14.20 -16.45 -20.01
CA GLU A 165 -13.76 -16.27 -21.39
C GLU A 165 -12.87 -15.02 -21.56
N SER A 166 -13.04 -14.02 -20.71
CA SER A 166 -12.21 -12.80 -20.69
C SER A 166 -10.77 -13.10 -20.30
N GLU A 167 -10.57 -14.05 -19.38
CA GLU A 167 -9.25 -14.56 -19.04
C GLU A 167 -8.61 -15.27 -20.24
N GLY A 168 -9.41 -16.07 -20.97
CA GLY A 168 -9.00 -16.73 -22.21
C GLY A 168 -8.52 -15.75 -23.28
N LEU A 169 -9.23 -14.64 -23.48
CA LEU A 169 -8.81 -13.60 -24.43
C LEU A 169 -7.45 -12.99 -24.04
N LEU A 170 -7.25 -12.68 -22.75
CA LEU A 170 -5.96 -12.15 -22.27
C LEU A 170 -4.83 -13.17 -22.45
N ARG A 171 -5.09 -14.46 -22.15
CA ARG A 171 -4.10 -15.53 -22.36
C ARG A 171 -3.72 -15.67 -23.83
N ILE A 172 -4.69 -15.61 -24.75
CA ILE A 172 -4.41 -15.59 -26.20
C ILE A 172 -3.56 -14.37 -26.54
N ALA A 173 -3.94 -13.17 -26.11
CA ALA A 173 -3.19 -11.95 -26.39
C ALA A 173 -1.74 -12.01 -25.88
N LEU A 174 -1.52 -12.63 -24.71
CA LEU A 174 -0.23 -12.67 -24.03
C LEU A 174 0.65 -13.84 -24.46
N PHE A 175 0.12 -15.04 -24.71
CA PHE A 175 0.96 -16.23 -24.88
C PHE A 175 0.92 -16.84 -26.29
N SER A 176 -0.08 -16.50 -27.11
CA SER A 176 -0.18 -16.99 -28.49
C SER A 176 0.96 -16.45 -29.38
N LYS A 177 1.44 -17.25 -30.34
CA LYS A 177 2.48 -16.85 -31.30
C LYS A 177 1.92 -16.66 -32.71
N ASP A 178 1.03 -17.55 -33.11
CA ASP A 178 0.65 -17.77 -34.52
C ASP A 178 -0.57 -16.97 -34.97
N LEU A 179 -1.22 -16.25 -34.05
CA LEU A 179 -2.36 -15.40 -34.40
C LEU A 179 -1.91 -14.22 -35.27
N ARG A 180 -2.42 -14.16 -36.51
CA ARG A 180 -2.30 -13.00 -37.39
C ARG A 180 -3.29 -11.91 -36.97
N LEU A 181 -2.90 -10.65 -37.11
CA LEU A 181 -3.73 -9.52 -36.75
C LEU A 181 -4.56 -9.04 -37.93
N HIS A 182 -5.85 -8.84 -37.71
CA HIS A 182 -6.78 -8.34 -38.72
C HIS A 182 -6.29 -7.00 -39.31
N ASN A 183 -6.38 -6.88 -40.64
CA ASN A 183 -5.96 -5.70 -41.44
C ASN A 183 -4.52 -5.22 -41.22
N THR A 184 -3.62 -6.08 -40.74
CA THR A 184 -2.20 -5.71 -40.54
C THR A 184 -1.28 -6.84 -40.98
N THR A 185 -0.12 -6.51 -41.57
CA THR A 185 0.92 -7.49 -41.93
C THR A 185 1.77 -7.95 -40.74
N SER A 186 1.59 -7.32 -39.56
CA SER A 186 2.35 -7.63 -38.35
C SER A 186 1.75 -8.81 -37.58
N SER A 187 2.59 -9.73 -37.11
CA SER A 187 2.20 -10.81 -36.20
C SER A 187 1.90 -10.29 -34.78
N LEU A 188 1.13 -11.05 -34.00
CA LEU A 188 0.88 -10.75 -32.59
C LEU A 188 2.20 -10.63 -31.79
N LYS A 189 3.20 -11.47 -32.09
CA LYS A 189 4.54 -11.39 -31.47
C LYS A 189 5.18 -10.02 -31.68
N ALA A 190 5.15 -9.49 -32.92
CA ALA A 190 5.73 -8.19 -33.23
C ALA A 190 5.00 -7.03 -32.52
N THR A 191 3.66 -7.07 -32.46
CA THR A 191 2.87 -6.06 -31.76
C THR A 191 3.13 -6.07 -30.25
N ARG A 192 3.22 -7.26 -29.62
CA ARG A 192 3.62 -7.38 -28.21
C ARG A 192 5.02 -6.83 -27.96
N GLN A 193 5.99 -7.18 -28.80
CA GLN A 193 7.36 -6.72 -28.65
C GLN A 193 7.46 -5.20 -28.73
N LYS A 194 6.76 -4.59 -29.71
CA LYS A 194 6.66 -3.14 -29.83
C LYS A 194 6.03 -2.50 -28.59
N LEU A 195 4.90 -3.04 -28.13
CA LEU A 195 4.22 -2.55 -26.93
C LEU A 195 5.12 -2.65 -25.69
N ALA A 196 5.75 -3.80 -25.46
CA ALA A 196 6.62 -4.01 -24.31
C ALA A 196 7.84 -3.07 -24.34
N GLN A 197 8.41 -2.80 -25.52
CA GLN A 197 9.48 -1.83 -25.68
C GLN A 197 9.02 -0.41 -25.30
N GLU A 198 7.90 0.06 -25.88
CA GLU A 198 7.34 1.38 -25.58
C GLU A 198 7.03 1.57 -24.09
N LEU A 199 6.50 0.52 -23.44
CA LEU A 199 6.21 0.53 -22.01
C LEU A 199 7.48 0.54 -21.13
N ARG A 200 8.58 -0.14 -21.54
CA ARG A 200 9.86 -0.11 -20.81
C ARG A 200 10.57 1.24 -20.95
N GLU A 201 10.51 1.85 -22.13
CA GLU A 201 11.06 3.20 -22.36
C GLU A 201 10.43 4.24 -21.41
N GLY A 202 9.13 4.09 -21.13
CA GLY A 202 8.41 4.97 -20.21
C GLY A 202 8.82 4.87 -18.74
N ARG A 203 9.39 3.75 -18.27
CA ARG A 203 9.61 3.50 -16.82
C ARG A 203 10.82 4.22 -16.22
N LYS A 204 11.82 4.61 -17.02
CA LYS A 204 13.15 5.09 -16.56
C LYS A 204 13.18 6.43 -15.80
N ARG A 205 12.03 7.10 -15.56
CA ARG A 205 11.99 8.46 -14.99
C ARG A 205 11.10 8.51 -13.75
N GLY A 206 11.71 8.60 -12.56
CA GLY A 206 10.98 8.90 -11.31
C GLY A 206 11.49 8.20 -10.06
N VAL A 207 12.38 7.20 -10.17
CA VAL A 207 12.84 6.41 -9.02
C VAL A 207 13.93 7.14 -8.21
N VAL A 208 14.89 7.79 -8.89
CA VAL A 208 16.03 8.46 -8.24
C VAL A 208 15.61 9.54 -7.21
N PRO A 209 14.67 10.47 -7.52
CA PRO A 209 14.23 11.47 -6.54
C PRO A 209 13.69 10.85 -5.25
N VAL A 210 13.12 9.65 -5.32
CA VAL A 210 12.50 8.98 -4.17
C VAL A 210 13.51 8.31 -3.28
N PHE A 211 14.55 7.72 -3.86
CA PHE A 211 15.68 7.30 -3.05
C PHE A 211 16.30 8.49 -2.31
N ILE A 212 16.44 9.65 -2.96
CA ILE A 212 16.97 10.86 -2.33
C ILE A 212 16.08 11.34 -1.18
N SER A 213 14.76 11.41 -1.35
CA SER A 213 13.85 11.84 -0.26
C SER A 213 13.77 10.82 0.87
N THR A 214 13.81 9.52 0.56
CA THR A 214 13.85 8.45 1.55
C THR A 214 15.12 8.55 2.36
N MET A 215 16.28 8.77 1.72
CA MET A 215 17.55 9.01 2.42
C MET A 215 17.49 10.26 3.29
N TRP A 216 16.84 11.33 2.83
CA TRP A 216 16.65 12.53 3.63
C TRP A 216 15.78 12.29 4.87
N PHE A 217 14.70 11.51 4.75
CA PHE A 217 13.89 11.09 5.89
C PHE A 217 14.69 10.26 6.89
N LEU A 218 15.50 9.30 6.41
CA LEU A 218 16.37 8.49 7.27
C LEU A 218 17.43 9.33 7.98
N PHE A 219 17.98 10.33 7.29
CA PHE A 219 18.93 11.28 7.87
C PHE A 219 18.28 12.14 8.97
N ALA A 220 17.08 12.67 8.72
CA ALA A 220 16.31 13.40 9.72
C ALA A 220 16.01 12.52 10.94
N LEU A 221 15.59 11.27 10.72
CA LEU A 221 15.34 10.31 11.80
C LEU A 221 16.61 10.02 12.61
N ALA A 222 17.77 9.85 11.97
CA ALA A 222 19.04 9.62 12.65
C ALA A 222 19.42 10.80 13.57
N ILE A 223 19.25 12.04 13.09
CA ILE A 223 19.50 13.25 13.89
C ILE A 223 18.51 13.33 15.07
N SER A 224 17.22 13.06 14.84
CA SER A 224 16.22 13.09 15.92
C SER A 224 16.47 12.02 16.98
N ILE A 225 16.93 10.82 16.59
CA ILE A 225 17.36 9.78 17.53
C ILE A 225 18.56 10.28 18.34
N GLN A 226 19.59 10.81 17.67
CA GLN A 226 20.77 11.33 18.36
C GLN A 226 20.40 12.46 19.34
N SER A 227 19.54 13.37 18.93
CA SER A 227 19.06 14.49 19.76
C SER A 227 18.27 13.99 20.98
N ALA A 228 17.34 13.05 20.78
CA ALA A 228 16.55 12.47 21.86
C ALA A 228 17.42 11.75 22.91
N PHE A 229 18.39 10.94 22.50
CA PHE A 229 19.27 10.25 23.45
C PHE A 229 20.37 11.15 24.03
N GLY A 230 20.76 12.23 23.33
CA GLY A 230 21.68 13.25 23.83
C GLY A 230 21.06 14.13 24.93
N LEU A 231 19.77 14.43 24.82
CA LEU A 231 18.98 15.18 25.80
C LEU A 231 17.93 14.27 26.45
N LEU A 232 18.38 13.15 27.01
CA LEU A 232 17.49 12.14 27.58
C LEU A 232 16.53 12.76 28.61
N GLY A 233 15.24 12.46 28.45
CA GLY A 233 14.17 12.96 29.32
C GLY A 233 13.55 14.28 28.85
N SER A 234 14.15 14.99 27.90
CA SER A 234 13.57 16.21 27.32
C SER A 234 12.30 15.90 26.51
N ASN A 235 11.18 16.44 26.98
CA ASN A 235 9.86 16.19 26.41
C ASN A 235 9.78 16.61 24.94
N ALA A 236 10.35 17.77 24.60
CA ALA A 236 10.35 18.29 23.22
C ALA A 236 11.04 17.33 22.24
N THR A 237 12.20 16.79 22.60
CA THR A 237 12.96 15.87 21.73
C THR A 237 12.27 14.51 21.58
N ALA A 238 11.64 14.02 22.65
CA ALA A 238 10.87 12.77 22.64
C ALA A 238 9.66 12.85 21.70
N HIS A 239 8.95 13.97 21.76
CA HIS A 239 7.79 14.21 20.90
C HIS A 239 8.20 14.42 19.45
N ASP A 240 9.29 15.12 19.19
CA ASP A 240 9.79 15.25 17.83
C ASP A 240 10.12 13.86 17.24
N LEU A 241 10.80 13.00 18.00
CA LEU A 241 11.07 11.61 17.60
C LEU A 241 9.78 10.77 17.44
N ALA A 242 8.79 10.94 18.31
CA ALA A 242 7.51 10.24 18.22
C ALA A 242 6.75 10.61 16.95
N LEU A 243 6.80 11.87 16.50
CA LEU A 243 6.21 12.29 15.24
C LEU A 243 6.85 11.56 14.04
N GLY A 244 8.18 11.41 14.08
CA GLY A 244 8.91 10.64 13.09
C GLY A 244 8.43 9.19 12.98
N PHE A 245 8.27 8.51 14.11
CA PHE A 245 7.77 7.12 14.12
C PHE A 245 6.30 7.00 13.74
N LEU A 246 5.46 7.97 14.11
CA LEU A 246 4.06 8.00 13.71
C LEU A 246 3.93 8.00 12.18
N LEU A 247 4.89 8.60 11.48
CA LEU A 247 4.90 8.82 10.03
C LEU A 247 5.88 7.89 9.30
N ALA A 248 6.57 6.98 10.01
CA ALA A 248 7.61 6.11 9.45
C ALA A 248 7.07 5.06 8.46
N TRP A 249 5.77 4.75 8.48
CA TRP A 249 5.13 3.93 7.46
C TRP A 249 5.00 4.64 6.11
N LEU A 250 5.00 5.97 6.07
CA LEU A 250 4.80 6.75 4.83
C LEU A 250 5.97 6.58 3.84
N PRO A 251 7.24 6.70 4.24
CA PRO A 251 8.37 6.35 3.36
C PRO A 251 8.27 4.95 2.76
N VAL A 252 7.85 3.95 3.55
CA VAL A 252 7.67 2.56 3.08
C VAL A 252 6.57 2.50 2.01
N LEU A 253 5.45 3.19 2.24
CA LEU A 253 4.34 3.28 1.29
C LEU A 253 4.77 3.97 -0.01
N ILE A 254 5.45 5.11 0.08
CA ILE A 254 5.89 5.87 -1.10
C ILE A 254 6.90 5.04 -1.90
N LEU A 255 7.91 4.46 -1.25
CA LEU A 255 8.88 3.59 -1.90
C LEU A 255 8.18 2.41 -2.61
N GLY A 256 7.25 1.74 -1.93
CA GLY A 256 6.45 0.66 -2.50
C GLY A 256 5.61 1.09 -3.70
N SER A 257 4.99 2.28 -3.66
CA SER A 257 4.18 2.81 -4.76
C SER A 257 4.98 3.05 -6.06
N ILE A 258 6.29 3.21 -5.94
CA ILE A 258 7.19 3.41 -7.09
C ILE A 258 7.72 2.10 -7.63
N VAL A 259 7.94 1.11 -6.76
CA VAL A 259 8.20 -0.26 -7.21
C VAL A 259 6.97 -0.78 -7.96
N ASP A 260 5.77 -0.49 -7.45
CA ASP A 260 4.48 -0.72 -8.13
C ASP A 260 4.18 0.33 -9.22
N ARG A 261 5.16 1.02 -9.80
CA ARG A 261 4.93 1.94 -10.92
C ARG A 261 5.42 1.35 -12.24
N ASN A 262 4.49 0.98 -13.11
CA ASN A 262 4.80 0.53 -14.48
C ASN A 262 4.55 1.59 -15.58
N PRO A 263 3.57 2.52 -15.49
CA PRO A 263 3.35 3.54 -16.51
C PRO A 263 3.58 4.96 -15.96
N VAL A 264 4.29 5.79 -16.73
CA VAL A 264 4.37 7.24 -16.45
C VAL A 264 3.10 7.96 -16.92
N ALA A 265 2.48 7.49 -18.01
CA ALA A 265 1.21 7.98 -18.52
C ALA A 265 0.15 6.86 -18.50
N ALA A 266 -0.63 6.79 -17.42
CA ALA A 266 -1.61 5.71 -17.21
C ALA A 266 -2.67 5.66 -18.32
N GLU A 267 -3.16 6.81 -18.79
CA GLU A 267 -4.18 6.89 -19.83
C GLU A 267 -3.66 6.45 -21.21
N ASP A 268 -2.43 6.84 -21.58
CA ASP A 268 -1.81 6.38 -22.84
C ASP A 268 -1.56 4.87 -22.80
N THR A 269 -1.05 4.38 -21.68
CA THR A 269 -0.83 2.94 -21.44
C THR A 269 -2.13 2.17 -21.56
N ARG A 270 -3.21 2.64 -20.92
CA ARG A 270 -4.54 2.03 -20.99
C ARG A 270 -5.03 1.93 -22.43
N ARG A 271 -4.89 2.99 -23.23
CA ARG A 271 -5.27 3.00 -24.65
C ARG A 271 -4.48 1.96 -25.45
N ARG A 272 -3.17 1.86 -25.24
CA ARG A 272 -2.32 0.87 -25.90
C ARG A 272 -2.65 -0.57 -25.50
N LEU A 273 -2.94 -0.82 -24.22
CA LEU A 273 -3.38 -2.13 -23.73
C LEU A 273 -4.73 -2.53 -24.35
N ASN A 274 -5.70 -1.61 -24.36
CA ASN A 274 -6.99 -1.84 -25.01
C ASN A 274 -6.85 -2.04 -26.51
N PHE A 275 -5.93 -1.32 -27.17
CA PHE A 275 -5.64 -1.51 -28.58
C PHE A 275 -5.13 -2.93 -28.87
N LEU A 276 -4.21 -3.47 -28.06
CA LEU A 276 -3.75 -4.86 -28.19
C LEU A 276 -4.91 -5.86 -28.03
N VAL A 277 -5.70 -5.73 -26.97
CA VAL A 277 -6.81 -6.65 -26.67
C VAL A 277 -7.90 -6.57 -27.76
N ASP A 278 -8.24 -5.36 -28.22
CA ASP A 278 -9.25 -5.16 -29.25
C ASP A 278 -8.78 -5.67 -30.62
N HIS A 279 -7.49 -5.54 -30.95
CA HIS A 279 -6.93 -6.15 -32.16
C HIS A 279 -7.05 -7.67 -32.15
N VAL A 280 -6.69 -8.32 -31.04
CA VAL A 280 -6.83 -9.78 -30.87
C VAL A 280 -8.30 -10.18 -31.00
N ARG A 281 -9.21 -9.47 -30.32
CA ARG A 281 -10.65 -9.69 -30.38
C ARG A 281 -11.19 -9.60 -31.82
N ARG A 282 -10.84 -8.55 -32.57
CA ARG A 282 -11.25 -8.37 -33.98
C ARG A 282 -10.68 -9.48 -34.88
N SER A 283 -9.45 -9.92 -34.60
CA SER A 283 -8.80 -11.01 -35.35
C SER A 283 -9.50 -12.35 -35.13
N LEU A 284 -9.97 -12.63 -33.91
CA LEU A 284 -10.77 -13.83 -33.61
C LEU A 284 -12.19 -13.78 -34.20
N LYS A 285 -12.71 -12.59 -34.50
CA LYS A 285 -14.00 -12.42 -35.19
C LYS A 285 -13.93 -12.71 -36.68
N ASP A 286 -12.76 -12.55 -37.29
CA ASP A 286 -12.52 -12.90 -38.68
C ASP A 286 -12.44 -14.42 -38.81
N GLU A 287 -13.37 -15.01 -39.56
CA GLU A 287 -13.48 -16.45 -39.73
C GLU A 287 -12.22 -17.06 -40.33
N THR A 288 -11.60 -16.38 -41.30
CA THR A 288 -10.41 -16.90 -41.99
C THR A 288 -9.21 -16.98 -41.05
N ILE A 289 -8.98 -15.91 -40.28
CA ILE A 289 -7.88 -15.82 -39.31
C ILE A 289 -8.12 -16.79 -38.15
N ARG A 290 -9.37 -16.93 -37.69
CA ARG A 290 -9.72 -17.87 -36.61
C ARG A 290 -9.44 -19.31 -37.01
N LEU A 291 -9.83 -19.71 -38.22
CA LEU A 291 -9.60 -21.07 -38.73
C LEU A 291 -8.09 -21.33 -38.94
N GLU A 292 -7.34 -20.38 -39.52
CA GLU A 292 -5.89 -20.48 -39.66
C GLU A 292 -5.21 -20.63 -38.29
N TYR A 293 -5.67 -19.88 -37.29
CA TYR A 293 -5.18 -19.96 -35.92
C TYR A 293 -5.48 -21.32 -35.27
N ILE A 294 -6.70 -21.85 -35.39
CA ILE A 294 -7.05 -23.18 -34.88
C ILE A 294 -6.22 -24.26 -35.59
N GLN A 295 -6.01 -24.11 -36.90
CA GLN A 295 -5.20 -25.05 -37.69
C GLN A 295 -3.74 -25.10 -37.21
N SER A 296 -3.18 -23.99 -36.72
CA SER A 296 -1.80 -23.97 -36.20
C SER A 296 -1.55 -24.89 -35.00
N PHE A 297 -2.60 -25.35 -34.30
CA PHE A 297 -2.47 -26.28 -33.16
C PHE A 297 -2.78 -27.74 -33.50
N GLN A 298 -3.08 -28.08 -34.76
CA GLN A 298 -3.58 -29.43 -35.12
C GLN A 298 -2.62 -30.56 -34.78
N ASP A 299 -1.31 -30.31 -34.81
CA ASP A 299 -0.28 -31.31 -34.52
C ASP A 299 -0.10 -31.60 -33.02
N GLN A 300 -0.84 -30.89 -32.15
CA GLN A 300 -0.70 -30.97 -30.71
C GLN A 300 -1.78 -31.84 -30.06
N PRO A 301 -1.48 -32.51 -28.93
CA PRO A 301 -2.43 -33.42 -28.26
C PRO A 301 -3.72 -32.74 -27.79
N GLU A 302 -3.68 -31.42 -27.58
CA GLU A 302 -4.80 -30.62 -27.07
C GLU A 302 -5.56 -29.82 -28.14
N ALA A 303 -5.29 -30.06 -29.42
CA ALA A 303 -5.88 -29.33 -30.55
C ALA A 303 -7.41 -29.15 -30.44
N ARG A 304 -8.13 -30.25 -30.15
CA ARG A 304 -9.59 -30.23 -30.02
C ARG A 304 -10.07 -29.35 -28.86
N ARG A 305 -9.35 -29.37 -27.74
CA ARG A 305 -9.67 -28.53 -26.57
C ARG A 305 -9.40 -27.06 -26.87
N MET A 306 -8.35 -26.76 -27.65
CA MET A 306 -8.04 -25.40 -28.11
C MET A 306 -9.14 -24.87 -29.03
N GLU A 307 -9.60 -25.65 -30.00
CA GLU A 307 -10.70 -25.29 -30.90
C GLU A 307 -11.97 -24.94 -30.10
N GLU A 308 -12.41 -25.83 -29.21
CA GLU A 308 -13.57 -25.59 -28.35
C GLU A 308 -13.41 -24.34 -27.47
N TRP A 309 -12.18 -24.06 -27.02
CA TRP A 309 -11.88 -22.91 -26.19
C TRP A 309 -11.90 -21.59 -26.97
N VAL A 310 -11.28 -21.56 -28.14
CA VAL A 310 -11.26 -20.39 -29.04
C VAL A 310 -12.69 -20.04 -29.47
N GLU A 311 -13.52 -21.04 -29.79
CA GLU A 311 -14.93 -20.81 -30.11
C GLU A 311 -15.73 -20.25 -28.92
N LYS A 312 -15.48 -20.73 -27.69
CA LYS A 312 -16.10 -20.14 -26.48
C LYS A 312 -15.72 -18.67 -26.29
N VAL A 313 -14.45 -18.34 -26.47
CA VAL A 313 -13.96 -16.95 -26.39
C VAL A 313 -14.59 -16.08 -27.48
N TYR A 314 -14.62 -16.57 -28.73
CA TYR A 314 -15.26 -15.90 -29.86
C TYR A 314 -16.71 -15.54 -29.57
N ASN A 315 -17.51 -16.50 -29.10
CA ASN A 315 -18.93 -16.30 -28.79
C ASN A 315 -19.21 -15.21 -27.73
N LYS A 316 -18.21 -14.81 -26.95
CA LYS A 316 -18.32 -13.80 -25.89
C LYS A 316 -17.54 -12.52 -26.17
N CYS A 317 -16.88 -12.41 -27.33
CA CYS A 317 -16.03 -11.27 -27.69
C CYS A 317 -16.76 -9.92 -27.67
N ASP A 318 -18.07 -9.87 -27.96
CA ASP A 318 -18.84 -8.61 -27.98
C ASP A 318 -18.87 -7.88 -26.63
N PHE A 319 -18.76 -8.62 -25.52
CA PHE A 319 -18.80 -8.05 -24.17
C PHE A 319 -17.43 -7.58 -23.66
N MET A 320 -16.37 -7.74 -24.47
CA MET A 320 -14.97 -7.49 -24.08
C MET A 320 -14.42 -6.17 -24.67
N GLU A 321 -15.30 -5.28 -25.11
CA GLU A 321 -14.90 -3.95 -25.58
C GLU A 321 -14.45 -3.05 -24.43
N ASN A 322 -13.44 -2.22 -24.69
CA ASN A 322 -12.80 -1.35 -23.68
C ASN A 322 -12.46 -2.13 -22.40
N PHE A 323 -11.68 -3.19 -22.56
CA PHE A 323 -11.38 -4.16 -21.51
C PHE A 323 -10.84 -3.52 -20.22
N PHE A 324 -9.90 -2.58 -20.32
CA PHE A 324 -9.34 -1.83 -19.20
C PHE A 324 -9.94 -0.41 -19.10
N VAL A 325 -10.38 -0.04 -17.90
CA VAL A 325 -11.21 1.17 -17.67
C VAL A 325 -10.46 2.27 -16.94
N ASP A 326 -9.99 2.02 -15.71
CA ASP A 326 -9.31 3.02 -14.88
C ASP A 326 -8.01 2.46 -14.31
N PHE A 327 -7.09 3.35 -13.94
CA PHE A 327 -5.86 2.98 -13.25
C PHE A 327 -6.13 2.74 -11.75
N ALA A 328 -5.70 1.59 -11.23
CA ALA A 328 -5.94 1.14 -9.85
C ALA A 328 -4.67 0.74 -9.09
N GLY A 329 -3.52 0.72 -9.76
CA GLY A 329 -2.23 0.45 -9.13
C GLY A 329 -1.96 1.38 -7.94
N GLN A 330 -0.98 1.00 -7.12
CA GLN A 330 -0.50 1.78 -5.98
C GLN A 330 -1.52 1.90 -4.84
N GLY A 331 -2.43 0.93 -4.71
CA GLY A 331 -3.42 0.89 -3.64
C GLY A 331 -4.45 2.01 -3.66
N ARG A 332 -4.69 2.66 -4.82
CA ARG A 332 -5.58 3.83 -4.98
C ARG A 332 -7.07 3.49 -4.90
N ILE A 333 -7.43 2.25 -5.19
CA ILE A 333 -8.82 1.82 -5.30
C ILE A 333 -9.02 0.59 -4.40
N PRO A 334 -10.12 0.53 -3.63
CA PRO A 334 -10.45 -0.66 -2.85
C PRO A 334 -10.85 -1.83 -3.76
N TYR A 335 -10.67 -3.05 -3.25
CA TYR A 335 -11.07 -4.29 -3.93
C TYR A 335 -10.36 -4.56 -5.27
N HIS A 336 -9.21 -3.94 -5.52
CA HIS A 336 -8.43 -4.17 -6.74
C HIS A 336 -7.73 -5.54 -6.68
N TYR A 337 -7.98 -6.39 -7.67
CA TYR A 337 -7.37 -7.72 -7.83
C TYR A 337 -6.30 -7.77 -8.93
N GLY A 338 -6.43 -6.90 -9.93
CA GLY A 338 -5.68 -7.00 -11.18
C GLY A 338 -5.94 -8.29 -11.97
N ALA A 339 -5.42 -8.37 -13.20
CA ALA A 339 -5.60 -9.52 -14.08
C ALA A 339 -4.48 -10.57 -13.95
N ALA A 340 -3.33 -10.20 -13.35
CA ALA A 340 -2.15 -11.05 -13.37
C ALA A 340 -2.18 -12.15 -12.32
N HIS A 341 -2.63 -11.86 -11.09
CA HIS A 341 -2.66 -12.88 -10.03
C HIS A 341 -3.41 -14.16 -10.45
N PRO A 342 -4.62 -14.07 -11.04
CA PRO A 342 -5.34 -15.24 -11.55
C PRO A 342 -4.55 -16.05 -12.59
N ILE A 343 -4.05 -15.35 -13.62
CA ILE A 343 -3.34 -15.95 -14.74
C ILE A 343 -2.05 -16.63 -14.24
N LEU A 344 -1.31 -15.99 -13.34
CA LEU A 344 -0.07 -16.54 -12.78
C LEU A 344 -0.31 -17.78 -11.91
N SER A 345 -1.30 -17.75 -11.01
CA SER A 345 -1.59 -18.90 -10.15
C SER A 345 -1.96 -20.13 -10.98
N ASP A 346 -2.75 -19.94 -12.03
CA ASP A 346 -3.11 -21.03 -12.92
C ASP A 346 -1.93 -21.52 -13.76
N ILE A 347 -1.07 -20.62 -14.27
CA ILE A 347 0.12 -21.00 -15.04
C ILE A 347 1.11 -21.80 -14.18
N GLU A 348 1.27 -21.40 -12.92
CA GLU A 348 2.06 -22.12 -11.91
C GLU A 348 1.55 -23.56 -11.77
N ASP A 349 0.26 -23.72 -11.49
CA ASP A 349 -0.36 -25.03 -11.24
C ASP A 349 -0.49 -25.90 -12.51
N CYS A 350 -0.66 -25.30 -13.70
CA CYS A 350 -0.92 -26.05 -14.94
C CYS A 350 0.35 -26.53 -15.66
N TYR A 351 1.49 -25.86 -15.48
CA TYR A 351 2.69 -26.17 -16.26
C TYR A 351 4.01 -25.94 -15.53
N ILE A 352 4.22 -24.76 -14.93
CA ILE A 352 5.54 -24.37 -14.41
C ILE A 352 5.95 -25.20 -13.19
N ALA A 353 5.02 -25.51 -12.27
CA ALA A 353 5.34 -26.23 -11.05
C ALA A 353 5.82 -27.68 -11.30
N GLU A 354 5.31 -28.34 -12.34
CA GLU A 354 5.69 -29.72 -12.69
C GLU A 354 7.02 -29.77 -13.45
N ARG A 355 7.24 -28.83 -14.38
CA ARG A 355 8.45 -28.79 -15.22
C ARG A 355 9.66 -28.17 -14.52
N GLY A 356 9.44 -27.23 -13.60
CA GLY A 356 10.51 -26.54 -12.88
C GLY A 356 11.28 -25.52 -13.73
N ARG A 357 12.59 -25.39 -13.51
CA ARG A 357 13.45 -24.50 -14.30
C ARG A 357 13.68 -25.08 -15.70
N ASN A 358 13.90 -24.21 -16.69
CA ASN A 358 13.91 -24.53 -18.11
C ASN A 358 12.55 -25.03 -18.63
N TRP A 359 11.45 -24.51 -18.06
CA TRP A 359 10.11 -24.92 -18.48
C TRP A 359 9.79 -24.54 -19.94
N LEU A 360 10.55 -23.65 -20.57
CA LEU A 360 10.33 -23.21 -21.97
C LEU A 360 11.03 -24.10 -23.00
N ASP A 361 11.69 -25.18 -22.60
CA ASP A 361 12.43 -26.08 -23.50
C ASP A 361 11.54 -26.63 -24.65
N TYR A 362 10.29 -26.97 -24.32
CA TYR A 362 9.25 -27.38 -25.28
C TYR A 362 8.25 -26.24 -25.51
N GLU A 363 8.65 -25.26 -26.30
CA GLU A 363 7.89 -24.01 -26.51
C GLU A 363 6.43 -24.23 -26.93
N GLU A 364 6.19 -25.08 -27.91
CA GLU A 364 4.86 -25.30 -28.48
C GLU A 364 3.88 -25.87 -27.45
N GLU A 365 4.33 -26.87 -26.68
CA GLU A 365 3.56 -27.46 -25.58
C GLU A 365 3.32 -26.41 -24.49
N ALA A 366 4.36 -25.68 -24.10
CA ALA A 366 4.26 -24.64 -23.07
C ALA A 366 3.20 -23.59 -23.44
N ARG A 367 3.27 -23.01 -24.63
CA ARG A 367 2.32 -21.97 -25.07
C ARG A 367 0.88 -22.44 -25.11
N THR A 368 0.64 -23.67 -25.58
CA THR A 368 -0.70 -24.24 -25.65
C THR A 368 -1.30 -24.43 -24.26
N LYS A 369 -0.52 -24.94 -23.31
CA LYS A 369 -0.93 -25.07 -21.90
C LYS A 369 -1.19 -23.72 -21.25
N LEU A 370 -0.34 -22.72 -21.51
CA LEU A 370 -0.51 -21.35 -21.02
C LEU A 370 -1.80 -20.71 -21.53
N VAL A 371 -2.15 -20.92 -22.80
CA VAL A 371 -3.38 -20.41 -23.42
C VAL A 371 -4.62 -21.12 -22.90
N LEU A 372 -4.58 -22.46 -22.75
CA LEU A 372 -5.72 -23.26 -22.31
C LEU A 372 -6.08 -23.03 -20.84
N GLY A 373 -5.10 -23.12 -19.92
CA GLY A 373 -5.31 -22.95 -18.49
C GLY A 373 -6.36 -23.88 -17.86
N LYS A 374 -6.58 -23.70 -16.55
CA LYS A 374 -7.70 -24.32 -15.81
C LYS A 374 -8.94 -23.42 -15.80
N VAL A 375 -8.74 -22.10 -15.95
CA VAL A 375 -9.75 -21.06 -16.11
C VAL A 375 -10.82 -21.09 -15.03
N ASP A 376 -10.39 -20.72 -13.83
CA ASP A 376 -11.30 -20.54 -12.69
C ASP A 376 -11.94 -19.12 -12.66
N GLY A 377 -11.47 -18.19 -13.49
CA GLY A 377 -12.01 -16.83 -13.67
C GLY A 377 -11.13 -15.74 -13.05
N LEU A 378 -11.35 -14.46 -13.37
CA LEU A 378 -10.43 -13.37 -12.97
C LEU A 378 -10.56 -12.88 -11.52
N ILE A 379 -11.54 -13.37 -10.73
CA ILE A 379 -11.83 -12.84 -9.39
C ILE A 379 -12.11 -13.98 -8.39
N TRP A 380 -11.19 -14.22 -7.45
CA TRP A 380 -11.41 -15.09 -6.29
C TRP A 380 -10.53 -14.70 -5.09
N PHE A 381 -10.99 -14.99 -3.87
CA PHE A 381 -10.25 -14.69 -2.65
C PHE A 381 -9.14 -15.71 -2.44
N ASP A 382 -7.88 -15.29 -2.44
CA ASP A 382 -6.72 -16.15 -2.22
C ASP A 382 -6.12 -15.95 -0.81
N PHE A 383 -6.13 -17.01 -0.01
CA PHE A 383 -5.56 -17.00 1.35
C PHE A 383 -4.03 -16.84 1.34
N ARG A 384 -3.35 -17.16 0.23
CA ARG A 384 -1.90 -16.96 0.06
C ARG A 384 -1.52 -15.48 0.14
N GLU A 385 -2.48 -14.57 -0.01
CA GLU A 385 -2.26 -13.11 0.08
C GLU A 385 -2.41 -12.55 1.50
N LEU A 386 -2.86 -13.36 2.47
CA LEU A 386 -2.91 -12.94 3.88
C LEU A 386 -1.54 -12.54 4.43
N TRP A 387 -0.45 -13.08 3.89
CA TRP A 387 0.91 -12.70 4.31
C TRP A 387 1.24 -11.23 3.97
N GLN A 388 0.78 -10.73 2.81
CA GLN A 388 1.02 -9.34 2.41
C GLN A 388 0.15 -8.38 3.21
N ILE A 389 -1.09 -8.78 3.51
CA ILE A 389 -1.99 -8.06 4.42
C ILE A 389 -1.40 -8.00 5.83
N LEU A 390 -0.89 -9.13 6.34
CA LEU A 390 -0.26 -9.17 7.66
C LEU A 390 1.00 -8.29 7.72
N SER A 391 1.81 -8.31 6.66
CA SER A 391 3.01 -7.48 6.56
C SER A 391 2.67 -5.99 6.59
N SER A 392 1.62 -5.56 5.88
CA SER A 392 1.19 -4.15 5.92
C SER A 392 0.66 -3.74 7.29
N ILE A 393 -0.09 -4.62 7.97
CA ILE A 393 -0.54 -4.41 9.36
C ILE A 393 0.67 -4.24 10.27
N ILE A 394 1.66 -5.14 10.21
CA ILE A 394 2.86 -5.09 11.07
C ILE A 394 3.62 -3.77 10.86
N ILE A 395 3.87 -3.38 9.60
CA ILE A 395 4.61 -2.15 9.27
C ILE A 395 3.94 -0.92 9.91
N VAL A 396 2.64 -0.72 9.68
CA VAL A 396 1.93 0.45 10.24
C VAL A 396 1.80 0.33 11.76
N THR A 397 1.43 -0.85 12.27
CA THR A 397 1.20 -1.06 13.71
C THR A 397 2.47 -0.80 14.53
N TRP A 398 3.61 -1.37 14.13
CA TRP A 398 4.83 -1.28 14.95
C TRP A 398 5.52 0.09 14.83
N THR A 399 5.40 0.78 13.70
CA THR A 399 5.84 2.18 13.59
C THR A 399 5.00 3.11 14.48
N VAL A 400 3.67 3.01 14.42
CA VAL A 400 2.77 3.79 15.29
C VAL A 400 2.90 3.39 16.76
N ALA A 401 3.13 2.11 17.06
CA ALA A 401 3.40 1.63 18.42
C ALA A 401 4.69 2.23 18.98
N GLY A 402 5.74 2.40 18.16
CA GLY A 402 6.96 3.12 18.55
C GLY A 402 6.67 4.55 19.01
N ALA A 403 5.85 5.29 18.25
CA ALA A 403 5.39 6.62 18.62
C ALA A 403 4.51 6.63 19.88
N PHE A 404 3.60 5.65 20.01
CA PHE A 404 2.74 5.50 21.17
C PHE A 404 3.54 5.24 22.44
N ILE A 405 4.51 4.31 22.41
CA ILE A 405 5.38 4.01 23.56
C ILE A 405 6.11 5.28 24.01
N LEU A 406 6.69 6.03 23.07
CA LEU A 406 7.37 7.29 23.39
C LEU A 406 6.43 8.29 24.05
N SER A 407 5.25 8.52 23.49
CA SER A 407 4.26 9.49 24.02
C SER A 407 3.55 9.05 25.30
N TYR A 408 3.33 7.74 25.51
CA TYR A 408 2.64 7.21 26.68
C TYR A 408 3.55 7.21 27.92
N PHE A 409 4.85 6.99 27.73
CA PHE A 409 5.85 6.92 28.80
C PHE A 409 6.70 8.20 28.94
N THR A 410 6.42 9.26 28.17
CA THR A 410 6.91 10.61 28.48
C THR A 410 6.06 11.24 29.60
N PRO A 411 6.59 12.24 30.33
CA PRO A 411 6.08 12.61 31.65
C PRO A 411 4.57 12.89 31.72
N THR A 412 3.99 12.46 32.85
CA THR A 412 2.59 12.02 33.08
C THR A 412 2.22 10.75 32.33
N VAL A 413 2.78 9.62 32.81
CA VAL A 413 2.53 8.28 32.27
C VAL A 413 1.03 8.00 32.22
N GLY A 414 0.49 7.80 31.02
CA GLY A 414 -0.93 7.60 30.84
C GLY A 414 -1.40 7.92 29.43
N LEU A 415 -2.71 7.73 29.22
CA LEU A 415 -3.32 8.08 27.95
C LEU A 415 -3.67 9.57 27.93
N GLY A 416 -2.82 10.37 27.31
CA GLY A 416 -3.09 11.78 27.03
C GLY A 416 -3.60 12.02 25.61
N CYS A 417 -3.81 13.29 25.25
CA CYS A 417 -4.32 13.67 23.93
C CYS A 417 -3.39 13.21 22.78
N ARG A 418 -2.07 13.14 23.02
CA ARG A 418 -1.07 12.72 22.01
C ARG A 418 -1.15 11.21 21.75
N SER A 419 -0.85 10.41 22.77
CA SER A 419 -0.89 8.95 22.70
C SER A 419 -2.29 8.43 22.34
N GLY A 420 -3.34 9.07 22.86
CA GLY A 420 -4.72 8.77 22.49
C GLY A 420 -5.05 9.14 21.04
N GLY A 421 -4.50 10.26 20.54
CA GLY A 421 -4.62 10.64 19.13
C GLY A 421 -4.03 9.60 18.20
N TYR A 422 -2.83 9.10 18.51
CA TYR A 422 -2.18 8.02 17.76
C TYR A 422 -3.02 6.73 17.78
N LEU A 423 -3.58 6.39 18.95
CA LEU A 423 -4.43 5.22 19.11
C LEU A 423 -5.72 5.33 18.28
N ILE A 424 -6.37 6.49 18.26
CA ILE A 424 -7.58 6.74 17.44
C ILE A 424 -7.25 6.56 15.95
N PHE A 425 -6.16 7.17 15.48
CA PHE A 425 -5.69 7.01 14.09
C PHE A 425 -5.47 5.54 13.73
N PHE A 426 -4.79 4.81 14.63
CA PHE A 426 -4.53 3.38 14.47
C PHE A 426 -5.82 2.55 14.40
N CYS A 427 -6.73 2.75 15.36
CA CYS A 427 -7.98 2.00 15.43
C CYS A 427 -8.87 2.23 14.19
N ILE A 428 -8.97 3.47 13.70
CA ILE A 428 -9.71 3.77 12.47
C ILE A 428 -9.04 3.11 11.26
N SER A 429 -7.72 3.21 11.14
CA SER A 429 -6.96 2.58 10.04
C SER A 429 -7.15 1.07 10.01
N LEU A 430 -7.11 0.43 11.18
CA LEU A 430 -7.29 -1.01 11.33
C LEU A 430 -8.73 -1.43 11.03
N ALA A 431 -9.72 -0.68 11.53
CA ALA A 431 -11.13 -0.92 11.26
C ALA A 431 -11.46 -0.79 9.76
N LEU A 432 -10.91 0.23 9.08
CA LEU A 432 -11.05 0.39 7.64
C LEU A 432 -10.56 -0.84 6.88
N LEU A 433 -9.37 -1.36 7.21
CA LEU A 433 -8.85 -2.58 6.59
C LEU A 433 -9.78 -3.78 6.85
N PHE A 434 -10.15 -4.04 8.11
CA PHE A 434 -11.00 -5.20 8.43
C PHE A 434 -12.37 -5.13 7.78
N LEU A 435 -13.00 -3.96 7.75
CA LEU A 435 -14.28 -3.77 7.08
C LEU A 435 -14.15 -3.93 5.57
N GLU A 436 -13.07 -3.44 4.95
CA GLU A 436 -12.80 -3.65 3.53
C GLU A 436 -12.65 -5.14 3.22
N LEU A 437 -11.86 -5.87 4.03
CA LEU A 437 -11.70 -7.33 3.90
C LEU A 437 -13.01 -8.10 4.13
N LEU A 438 -13.84 -7.67 5.08
CA LEU A 438 -15.15 -8.28 5.33
C LEU A 438 -16.13 -8.06 4.17
N VAL A 439 -16.24 -6.83 3.67
CA VAL A 439 -17.08 -6.53 2.49
C VAL A 439 -16.57 -7.31 1.29
N TRP A 440 -15.25 -7.39 1.12
CA TRP A 440 -14.61 -8.16 0.07
C TRP A 440 -14.91 -9.66 0.16
N TRP A 441 -14.77 -10.26 1.33
CA TRP A 441 -15.06 -11.67 1.56
C TRP A 441 -16.55 -11.99 1.35
N ALA A 442 -17.45 -11.17 1.90
CA ALA A 442 -18.89 -11.34 1.77
C ALA A 442 -19.40 -11.18 0.32
N SER A 443 -18.70 -10.38 -0.49
CA SER A 443 -19.00 -10.18 -1.90
C SER A 443 -18.26 -11.14 -2.85
N SER A 444 -17.48 -12.10 -2.32
CA SER A 444 -16.77 -13.06 -3.15
C SER A 444 -17.72 -14.11 -3.76
N PRO A 445 -17.54 -14.48 -5.05
CA PRO A 445 -18.42 -15.42 -5.74
C PRO A 445 -18.38 -16.84 -5.13
N VAL A 446 -17.25 -17.23 -4.52
CA VAL A 446 -17.03 -18.56 -3.90
C VAL A 446 -17.93 -18.75 -2.66
N TYR A 447 -18.06 -17.74 -1.80
CA TYR A 447 -18.94 -17.80 -0.63
C TYR A 447 -20.41 -17.98 -1.05
N LYS A 448 -20.83 -17.27 -2.11
CA LYS A 448 -22.20 -17.38 -2.64
C LYS A 448 -22.48 -18.70 -3.32
N HIS A 449 -21.52 -19.33 -4.04
CA HIS A 449 -21.76 -20.66 -4.63
C HIS A 449 -22.04 -21.72 -3.55
N LYS A 450 -21.46 -21.55 -2.35
CA LYS A 450 -21.72 -22.39 -1.17
C LYS A 450 -23.09 -22.09 -0.54
N LEU A 451 -23.52 -20.83 -0.51
CA LEU A 451 -24.83 -20.39 -0.03
C LEU A 451 -25.97 -20.75 -1.01
N GLN A 452 -25.74 -20.64 -2.32
CA GLN A 452 -26.68 -21.01 -3.39
C GLN A 452 -26.89 -22.52 -3.49
N ARG A 453 -25.92 -23.35 -3.08
CA ARG A 453 -26.14 -24.80 -2.87
C ARG A 453 -27.19 -25.08 -1.78
N VAL A 454 -27.37 -24.17 -0.83
CA VAL A 454 -28.42 -24.23 0.21
C VAL A 454 -29.72 -23.61 -0.29
N GLU A 455 -29.66 -22.63 -1.19
CA GLU A 455 -30.80 -21.83 -1.69
C GLU A 455 -31.26 -22.20 -3.11
N HIS A 456 -31.12 -23.48 -3.50
CA HIS A 456 -31.61 -23.98 -4.78
C HIS A 456 -33.15 -24.10 -4.79
N LYS A 457 -33.87 -22.96 -4.88
CA LYS A 457 -35.27 -22.92 -5.33
C LYS A 457 -35.80 -21.58 -5.86
N MET A 458 -35.04 -20.50 -5.92
CA MET A 458 -35.58 -19.24 -6.46
C MET A 458 -34.60 -18.43 -7.32
N LYS A 459 -34.97 -18.35 -8.61
CA LYS A 459 -34.64 -17.32 -9.62
C LYS A 459 -33.17 -16.93 -9.78
N ALA A 460 -32.49 -17.68 -10.64
CA ALA A 460 -31.26 -17.26 -11.30
C ALA A 460 -31.61 -16.28 -12.45
N SER A 461 -31.29 -15.00 -12.27
CA SER A 461 -30.89 -14.04 -13.32
C SER A 461 -30.72 -12.59 -12.80
N PHE A 462 -31.19 -12.26 -11.59
CA PHE A 462 -31.24 -10.87 -11.11
C PHE A 462 -30.12 -10.43 -10.14
N LEU A 463 -29.26 -11.33 -9.67
CA LEU A 463 -28.31 -11.01 -8.58
C LEU A 463 -27.03 -10.28 -9.04
N THR A 464 -26.61 -10.42 -10.30
CA THR A 464 -25.31 -9.89 -10.77
C THR A 464 -25.28 -8.36 -10.86
N ILE A 465 -26.44 -7.70 -11.00
CA ILE A 465 -26.54 -6.23 -11.10
C ILE A 465 -26.51 -5.56 -9.71
N HIS A 466 -27.03 -6.24 -8.67
CA HIS A 466 -27.10 -5.66 -7.31
C HIS A 466 -25.74 -5.70 -6.58
N GLU A 467 -24.87 -6.65 -6.93
CA GLU A 467 -23.57 -6.89 -6.31
C GLU A 467 -22.56 -5.76 -6.55
N TYR A 468 -22.51 -5.25 -7.78
CA TYR A 468 -21.63 -4.11 -8.14
C TYR A 468 -22.07 -2.82 -7.43
N ASN A 469 -23.38 -2.64 -7.29
CA ASN A 469 -23.93 -1.48 -6.61
C ASN A 469 -23.48 -1.42 -5.14
N SER A 470 -23.34 -2.56 -4.45
CA SER A 470 -22.93 -2.60 -3.04
C SER A 470 -21.46 -2.21 -2.81
N LYS A 471 -20.51 -2.73 -3.62
CA LYS A 471 -19.09 -2.34 -3.53
C LYS A 471 -18.88 -0.86 -3.83
N GLU A 472 -19.56 -0.35 -4.86
CA GLU A 472 -19.45 1.05 -5.24
C GLU A 472 -20.13 1.97 -4.22
N TRP A 473 -21.27 1.55 -3.67
CA TRP A 473 -21.97 2.27 -2.62
C TRP A 473 -21.14 2.35 -1.34
N THR A 474 -20.60 1.22 -0.86
CA THR A 474 -19.73 1.20 0.33
C THR A 474 -18.50 2.04 0.12
N ARG A 475 -17.86 1.98 -1.06
CA ARG A 475 -16.73 2.85 -1.41
C ARG A 475 -17.09 4.33 -1.27
N ARG A 476 -18.16 4.77 -1.94
CA ARG A 476 -18.53 6.20 -2.02
C ARG A 476 -19.08 6.78 -0.73
N PHE A 477 -19.92 6.03 -0.02
CA PHE A 477 -20.67 6.55 1.12
C PHE A 477 -20.08 6.17 2.48
N PHE A 478 -19.18 5.20 2.54
CA PHE A 478 -18.57 4.75 3.79
C PHE A 478 -17.04 4.93 3.79
N PHE A 479 -16.32 4.26 2.88
CA PHE A 479 -14.85 4.26 2.93
C PHE A 479 -14.25 5.64 2.67
N ILE A 480 -14.63 6.31 1.58
CA ILE A 480 -14.09 7.64 1.25
C ILE A 480 -14.31 8.65 2.39
N PRO A 481 -15.53 8.84 2.94
CA PRO A 481 -15.73 9.77 4.06
C PRO A 481 -14.89 9.44 5.30
N VAL A 482 -14.78 8.16 5.68
CA VAL A 482 -14.02 7.76 6.88
C VAL A 482 -12.51 7.91 6.64
N GLU A 483 -12.02 7.63 5.43
CA GLU A 483 -10.63 7.92 5.02
C GLU A 483 -10.32 9.41 5.13
N PHE A 484 -11.26 10.30 4.73
CA PHE A 484 -11.12 11.75 4.90
C PHE A 484 -11.06 12.17 6.36
N ILE A 485 -11.93 11.59 7.20
CA ILE A 485 -11.93 11.85 8.64
C ILE A 485 -10.58 11.43 9.25
N ASN A 486 -10.09 10.24 8.93
CA ASN A 486 -8.84 9.75 9.48
C ASN A 486 -7.60 10.53 8.96
N THR A 487 -7.62 10.93 7.69
CA THR A 487 -6.59 11.82 7.12
C THR A 487 -6.57 13.17 7.83
N THR A 488 -7.75 13.77 8.03
CA THR A 488 -7.89 15.03 8.75
C THR A 488 -7.42 14.90 10.20
N TRP A 489 -7.71 13.77 10.84
CA TRP A 489 -7.24 13.45 12.18
C TRP A 489 -5.72 13.37 12.26
N LEU A 490 -5.07 12.71 11.30
CA LEU A 490 -3.60 12.68 11.25
C LEU A 490 -3.00 14.08 11.03
N ILE A 491 -3.57 14.88 10.12
CA ILE A 491 -3.13 16.27 9.91
C ILE A 491 -3.27 17.07 11.19
N TYR A 492 -4.39 16.91 11.92
CA TYR A 492 -4.58 17.55 13.21
C TYR A 492 -3.49 17.14 14.21
N ILE A 493 -3.16 15.85 14.32
CA ILE A 493 -2.09 15.37 15.20
C ILE A 493 -0.76 16.06 14.89
N VAL A 494 -0.39 16.09 13.61
CA VAL A 494 0.87 16.69 13.16
C VAL A 494 0.92 18.19 13.49
N LEU A 495 -0.15 18.94 13.20
CA LEU A 495 -0.22 20.38 13.49
C LEU A 495 -0.26 20.65 15.01
N ALA A 496 -1.07 19.89 15.76
CA ALA A 496 -1.20 20.05 17.20
C ALA A 496 0.12 19.78 17.94
N GLN A 497 0.91 18.81 17.44
CA GLN A 497 2.23 18.50 17.98
C GLN A 497 3.27 19.56 17.61
N THR A 498 3.25 20.06 16.37
CA THR A 498 4.18 21.08 15.88
C THR A 498 4.03 22.42 16.61
N PHE A 499 2.80 22.86 16.84
CA PHE A 499 2.52 24.17 17.47
C PHE A 499 2.33 24.08 18.98
N GLY A 500 2.20 22.87 19.55
CA GLY A 500 1.98 22.68 20.98
C GLY A 500 0.52 22.85 21.39
N SER A 501 -0.44 22.63 20.49
CA SER A 501 -1.88 22.65 20.81
C SER A 501 -2.27 21.62 21.86
N TYR A 502 -1.46 20.58 22.05
CA TYR A 502 -1.59 19.61 23.15
C TYR A 502 -1.07 20.10 24.51
N ARG A 503 -0.63 21.35 24.64
CA ARG A 503 -0.26 21.95 25.94
C ARG A 503 -1.47 22.68 26.51
N THR A 504 -2.42 21.88 27.00
CA THR A 504 -3.57 22.30 27.80
C THR A 504 -3.61 21.45 29.07
N CYS A 505 -4.24 21.93 30.14
CA CYS A 505 -4.36 21.17 31.39
C CYS A 505 -4.98 19.77 31.17
N GLU A 506 -5.89 19.62 30.21
CA GLU A 506 -6.50 18.33 29.88
C GLU A 506 -5.51 17.34 29.27
N CYS A 507 -4.67 17.82 28.35
CA CYS A 507 -3.73 16.97 27.64
C CYS A 507 -2.47 16.66 28.44
N VAL A 508 -1.94 17.63 29.19
CA VAL A 508 -0.71 17.46 29.99
C VAL A 508 -0.94 16.71 31.30
N THR A 509 -2.20 16.49 31.70
CA THR A 509 -2.53 15.65 32.86
C THR A 509 -2.94 14.23 32.48
N SER A 510 -2.92 13.87 31.19
CA SER A 510 -3.23 12.52 30.69
C SER A 510 -4.58 11.95 31.16
N ARG A 511 -5.66 12.72 30.98
CA ARG A 511 -7.00 12.40 31.53
C ARG A 511 -7.83 11.38 30.72
N TRP A 512 -7.40 11.01 29.51
CA TRP A 512 -8.25 10.17 28.63
C TRP A 512 -8.37 8.71 29.10
N ALA A 513 -7.53 8.24 30.02
CA ALA A 513 -7.67 6.94 30.68
C ALA A 513 -7.17 6.96 32.13
N GLY A 514 -7.32 5.84 32.84
CA GLY A 514 -6.83 5.67 34.21
C GLY A 514 -5.31 5.70 34.31
N GLY A 515 -4.78 6.30 35.39
CA GLY A 515 -3.34 6.41 35.67
C GLY A 515 -2.75 7.82 35.53
N GLY A 516 -3.53 8.78 35.00
CA GLY A 516 -3.21 10.22 34.99
C GLY A 516 -4.02 11.05 36.00
N GLY A 517 -4.24 12.31 35.68
CA GLY A 517 -5.02 13.29 36.46
C GLY A 517 -4.18 14.32 37.22
N TYR A 518 -2.87 14.35 36.97
CA TYR A 518 -1.93 15.26 37.61
C TYR A 518 -0.92 15.82 36.62
N LEU A 519 -0.32 16.96 36.96
CA LEU A 519 0.83 17.54 36.25
C LEU A 519 1.96 17.73 37.27
N ASP A 520 3.14 17.21 36.97
CA ASP A 520 4.34 17.46 37.78
C ASP A 520 5.18 18.57 37.15
N PHE A 521 5.26 19.73 37.79
CA PHE A 521 5.99 20.89 37.25
C PHE A 521 7.51 20.70 37.20
N THR A 522 8.06 19.74 37.97
CA THR A 522 9.50 19.44 37.93
C THR A 522 9.85 18.41 36.87
N GLN A 523 8.87 17.64 36.39
CA GLN A 523 9.08 16.59 35.41
C GLN A 523 8.38 16.82 34.07
N SER A 524 7.52 17.84 33.92
CA SER A 524 6.70 18.05 32.71
C SER A 524 7.53 18.33 31.45
N ASP A 525 8.64 19.05 31.59
CA ASP A 525 9.51 19.41 30.46
C ASP A 525 10.73 18.49 30.36
N VAL A 526 11.24 18.01 31.50
CA VAL A 526 12.35 17.05 31.57
C VAL A 526 12.05 15.99 32.61
N THR A 527 11.93 14.73 32.21
CA THR A 527 11.77 13.61 33.15
C THR A 527 13.12 13.01 33.53
N ASN A 528 13.31 12.75 34.82
CA ASN A 528 14.51 12.12 35.38
C ASN A 528 14.27 10.65 35.77
N SER A 529 13.16 10.05 35.35
CA SER A 529 12.83 8.67 35.71
C SER A 529 13.81 7.68 35.06
N PRO A 530 14.36 6.71 35.81
CA PRO A 530 15.35 5.75 35.30
C PRO A 530 14.79 4.85 34.19
N TRP A 531 13.45 4.72 34.12
CA TRP A 531 12.76 3.89 33.14
C TRP A 531 12.65 4.51 31.75
N VAL A 532 12.82 5.84 31.64
CA VAL A 532 12.66 6.60 30.39
C VAL A 532 13.60 6.07 29.31
N LYS A 533 14.84 5.77 29.67
CA LYS A 533 15.83 5.19 28.75
C LYS A 533 15.33 3.88 28.14
N TYR A 534 14.74 2.99 28.94
CA TYR A 534 14.25 1.70 28.48
C TYR A 534 13.06 1.86 27.53
N TYR A 535 12.07 2.69 27.91
CA TYR A 535 10.91 2.93 27.05
C TYR A 535 11.30 3.59 25.73
N TRP A 536 12.17 4.60 25.76
CA TRP A 536 12.61 5.29 24.55
C TRP A 536 13.42 4.37 23.64
N THR A 537 14.30 3.54 24.23
CA THR A 537 15.03 2.53 23.46
C THR A 537 14.07 1.54 22.82
N SER A 538 13.09 1.02 23.58
CA SER A 538 12.13 0.05 23.05
C SER A 538 11.28 0.61 21.90
N GLY A 539 10.74 1.83 22.05
CA GLY A 539 9.95 2.48 20.99
C GLY A 539 10.79 2.80 19.75
N THR A 540 12.04 3.26 19.95
CA THR A 540 12.97 3.58 18.87
C THR A 540 13.37 2.34 18.08
N VAL A 541 13.75 1.26 18.78
CA VAL A 541 14.12 -0.01 18.14
C VAL A 541 12.94 -0.60 17.38
N LEU A 542 11.75 -0.61 17.99
CA LEU A 542 10.54 -1.13 17.36
C LEU A 542 10.20 -0.36 16.07
N GLY A 543 10.13 0.97 16.14
CA GLY A 543 9.79 1.81 14.99
C GLY A 543 10.84 1.74 13.87
N SER A 544 12.13 1.88 14.21
CA SER A 544 13.21 1.92 13.24
C SER A 544 13.45 0.58 12.54
N THR A 545 13.43 -0.52 13.31
CA THR A 545 13.68 -1.86 12.76
C THR A 545 12.56 -2.27 11.81
N THR A 546 11.31 -2.02 12.19
CA THR A 546 10.14 -2.34 11.34
C THR A 546 10.19 -1.59 10.02
N MET A 547 10.42 -0.27 10.09
CA MET A 547 10.55 0.57 8.90
C MET A 547 11.72 0.10 8.03
N GLY A 548 12.89 -0.15 8.64
CA GLY A 548 14.10 -0.60 7.94
C GLY A 548 13.90 -1.93 7.22
N ILE A 549 13.31 -2.93 7.87
CA ILE A 549 12.99 -4.23 7.25
C ILE A 549 12.01 -4.03 6.09
N GLY A 550 10.97 -3.22 6.27
CA GLY A 550 10.00 -2.91 5.21
C GLY A 550 10.66 -2.26 3.98
N MET A 551 11.55 -1.29 4.20
CA MET A 551 12.32 -0.67 3.11
C MET A 551 13.25 -1.65 2.42
N ILE A 552 14.01 -2.44 3.18
CA ILE A 552 14.95 -3.43 2.63
C ILE A 552 14.21 -4.44 1.76
N TYR A 553 13.05 -4.94 2.22
CA TYR A 553 12.22 -5.86 1.43
C TYR A 553 11.79 -5.22 0.10
N ILE A 554 11.28 -3.99 0.12
CA ILE A 554 10.83 -3.30 -1.11
C ILE A 554 12.00 -3.07 -2.08
N VAL A 555 13.17 -2.67 -1.57
CA VAL A 555 14.37 -2.48 -2.41
C VAL A 555 14.86 -3.80 -2.98
N ALA A 556 14.86 -4.88 -2.19
CA ALA A 556 15.24 -6.21 -2.65
C ALA A 556 14.32 -6.68 -3.77
N GLU A 557 13.00 -6.56 -3.59
CA GLU A 557 12.00 -6.89 -4.63
C GLU A 557 12.21 -6.04 -5.89
N TRP A 558 12.50 -4.75 -5.74
CA TRP A 558 12.78 -3.88 -6.88
C TRP A 558 14.02 -4.34 -7.68
N CYS A 559 15.09 -4.75 -6.99
CA CYS A 559 16.31 -5.27 -7.63
C CYS A 559 16.03 -6.60 -8.33
N LEU A 560 15.32 -7.53 -7.67
CA LEU A 560 14.97 -8.84 -8.24
C LEU A 560 14.08 -8.74 -9.48
N GLN A 561 13.29 -7.68 -9.61
CA GLN A 561 12.38 -7.44 -10.73
C GLN A 561 12.99 -6.55 -11.84
N SER A 562 14.24 -6.10 -11.66
CA SER A 562 14.90 -5.14 -12.55
C SER A 562 15.10 -5.70 -13.97
N HIS A 563 15.37 -7.00 -14.10
CA HIS A 563 15.66 -7.68 -15.37
C HIS A 563 14.45 -7.76 -16.31
N LEU A 564 13.24 -7.85 -15.75
CA LEU A 564 11.98 -7.82 -16.51
C LEU A 564 11.71 -6.42 -17.08
N SER A 565 12.20 -5.41 -16.38
CA SER A 565 11.90 -3.98 -16.58
C SER A 565 12.92 -3.27 -17.46
N THR A 566 14.13 -3.83 -17.59
CA THR A 566 15.20 -3.23 -18.38
C THR A 566 15.07 -3.54 -19.88
N GLU A 567 15.36 -2.53 -20.68
CA GLU A 567 15.40 -2.62 -22.14
C GLU A 567 16.66 -3.37 -22.62
N SER A 568 17.79 -3.17 -21.93
CA SER A 568 19.06 -3.77 -22.31
C SER A 568 19.12 -5.22 -21.83
N TYR A 569 19.09 -6.16 -22.77
CA TYR A 569 19.26 -7.59 -22.50
C TYR A 569 20.59 -7.90 -21.79
N ALA A 570 21.67 -7.20 -22.13
CA ALA A 570 22.95 -7.36 -21.45
C ALA A 570 22.93 -6.84 -20.00
N ALA A 571 22.19 -5.75 -19.74
CA ALA A 571 22.03 -5.22 -18.38
C ALA A 571 21.07 -6.07 -17.54
N ALA A 572 20.09 -6.75 -18.16
CA ALA A 572 19.17 -7.67 -17.49
C ALA A 572 19.90 -8.79 -16.74
N ARG A 573 21.14 -9.12 -17.15
CA ARG A 573 21.99 -10.16 -16.53
C ARG A 573 22.66 -9.71 -15.22
N ARG A 574 22.74 -8.39 -14.94
CA ARG A 574 23.55 -7.88 -13.83
C ARG A 574 22.83 -7.72 -12.50
N GLY A 575 21.50 -7.94 -12.47
CA GLY A 575 20.67 -7.88 -11.26
C GLY A 575 20.60 -6.49 -10.64
#